data_AF-A0A4S2SWB4-F1
#
_entry.id   AF-A0A4S2SWB4-F1
#
_cell.length_a   1.000
_cell.length_b   1.000
_cell.length_c   1.000
_cell.angle_alpha   90.00
_cell.angle_beta   90.00
_cell.angle_gamma   90.00
#
_symmetry.space_group_name_H-M   'P 1'
#
loop_
_entity.id
_entity.type
_entity.pdbx_description
1 polymer ?
#
loop_
_entity_poly.entity_id
_entity_poly.type
_entity_poly.pdbx_seq_one_letter_code
_entity_poly.pdbx_strand_id
1 'polypeptide(L)'
;MRTRRLDWADVYHICTVTPPPPGVGESAMPAHVVYAYRADGRRVLLPNLDDTQLGEEELPRETAALRQLLEERRRPDWSPDARVEAHIARHETRYAQRYRTLTSPTFITVTAVIVLVVIIACTIAF
;
A
#
# COMPACT_ATOMS: atom_id res chain seq x y z
N MET A 1 5.40 21.14 9.04
CA MET A 1 5.03 19.72 9.26
C MET A 1 5.11 19.41 10.74
N ARG A 2 4.06 18.87 11.35
CA ARG A 2 4.05 18.50 12.78
C ARG A 2 4.48 17.05 12.88
N THR A 3 5.75 16.80 13.20
CA THR A 3 6.29 15.45 13.40
C THR A 3 5.69 14.88 14.67
N ARG A 4 4.76 13.92 14.53
CA ARG A 4 4.21 13.19 15.66
C ARG A 4 5.19 12.07 16.00
N ARG A 5 5.73 12.10 17.23
CA ARG A 5 6.55 11.00 17.73
C ARG A 5 5.66 9.78 17.94
N LEU A 6 6.09 8.64 17.41
CA LEU A 6 5.46 7.34 17.60
C LEU A 6 6.42 6.53 18.49
N ASP A 7 5.93 6.07 19.63
CA ASP A 7 6.68 5.17 20.49
C ASP A 7 6.64 3.76 19.90
N TRP A 8 7.78 3.05 19.93
CA TRP A 8 7.87 1.66 19.51
C TRP A 8 6.87 0.77 20.26
N ALA A 9 6.63 1.04 21.54
CA ALA A 9 5.68 0.27 22.34
C ALA A 9 4.22 0.44 21.88
N ASP A 10 3.90 1.50 21.16
CA ASP A 10 2.56 1.74 20.62
C ASP A 10 2.35 1.08 19.25
N VAL A 11 3.42 0.65 18.58
CA VAL A 11 3.35 0.06 17.23
C VAL A 11 2.94 -1.40 17.33
N TYR A 12 1.86 -1.74 16.64
CA TYR A 12 1.34 -3.10 16.55
C TYR A 12 1.86 -3.83 15.32
N HIS A 13 1.85 -3.16 14.16
CA HIS A 13 2.22 -3.75 12.88
C HIS A 13 2.73 -2.69 11.91
N ILE A 14 3.59 -3.06 10.97
CA ILE A 14 4.09 -2.18 9.91
C ILE A 14 3.82 -2.84 8.56
N CYS A 15 3.22 -2.13 7.61
CA CYS A 15 3.03 -2.66 6.26
C CYS A 15 3.16 -1.63 5.15
N THR A 16 3.62 -2.13 3.99
CA THR A 16 3.64 -1.41 2.72
C THR A 16 2.28 -1.55 2.05
N VAL A 17 1.76 -0.45 1.54
CA VAL A 17 0.46 -0.38 0.87
C VAL A 17 0.59 0.45 -0.40
N THR A 18 -0.08 0.01 -1.46
CA THR A 18 -0.30 0.82 -2.67
C THR A 18 -1.49 1.77 -2.41
N PRO A 19 -1.26 3.09 -2.28
CA PRO A 19 -2.34 4.04 -2.04
C PRO A 19 -3.22 4.17 -3.29
N PRO A 20 -4.53 4.43 -3.15
CA PRO A 20 -5.43 4.59 -4.30
C PRO A 20 -4.87 5.64 -5.26
N PRO A 21 -5.14 5.50 -6.58
CA PRO A 21 -4.68 6.48 -7.55
C PRO A 21 -5.16 7.88 -7.15
N PRO A 22 -4.31 8.91 -7.29
CA PRO A 22 -4.66 10.27 -6.94
C PRO A 22 -5.89 10.73 -7.71
N GLY A 23 -6.70 11.59 -7.10
CA GLY A 23 -7.80 12.27 -7.78
C GLY A 23 -7.29 13.14 -8.92
N VAL A 24 -8.17 13.46 -9.88
CA VAL A 24 -7.83 14.38 -10.98
C VAL A 24 -7.41 15.74 -10.39
N GLY A 25 -6.16 16.14 -10.62
CA GLY A 25 -5.58 17.40 -10.11
C GLY A 25 -4.77 17.26 -8.82
N GLU A 26 -4.67 16.06 -8.22
CA GLU A 26 -3.77 15.80 -7.10
C GLU A 26 -2.35 15.50 -7.59
N SER A 27 -1.34 15.99 -6.86
CA SER A 27 0.08 15.76 -7.17
C SER A 27 0.44 14.28 -7.22
N ALA A 28 1.54 13.96 -7.92
CA ALA A 28 2.11 12.62 -8.00
C ALA A 28 2.32 12.05 -6.58
N MET A 29 1.48 11.09 -6.22
CA MET A 29 1.56 10.37 -4.95
C MET A 29 2.49 9.15 -5.16
N PRO A 30 3.34 8.78 -4.18
CA PRO A 30 4.15 7.57 -4.25
C PRO A 30 3.31 6.34 -4.57
N ALA A 31 3.79 5.41 -5.39
CA ALA A 31 3.03 4.21 -5.73
C ALA A 31 3.04 3.18 -4.58
N HIS A 32 3.99 3.30 -3.66
CA HIS A 32 4.06 2.50 -2.44
C HIS A 32 4.41 3.39 -1.26
N VAL A 33 3.62 3.25 -0.19
CA VAL A 33 3.85 3.96 1.07
C VAL A 33 3.77 3.00 2.24
N VAL A 34 4.46 3.31 3.34
CA VAL A 34 4.45 2.46 4.54
C VAL A 34 3.63 3.09 5.66
N TYR A 35 2.78 2.26 6.27
CA TYR A 35 2.01 2.60 7.46
C TYR A 35 2.49 1.81 8.67
N ALA A 36 2.53 2.48 9.81
CA ALA A 36 2.58 1.86 11.12
C ALA A 36 1.17 1.84 11.73
N TYR A 37 0.66 0.66 12.07
CA TYR A 37 -0.54 0.49 12.87
C TYR A 37 -0.19 0.59 14.33
N ARG A 38 -1.01 1.32 15.07
CA ARG A 38 -0.97 1.38 16.52
C ARG A 38 -1.82 0.27 17.13
N ALA A 39 -1.61 0.00 18.41
CA ALA A 39 -2.45 -0.93 19.18
C ALA A 39 -3.94 -0.52 19.23
N ASP A 40 -4.26 0.76 19.00
CA ASP A 40 -5.64 1.24 18.87
C ASP A 40 -6.26 0.99 17.47
N GLY A 41 -5.51 0.33 16.57
CA GLY A 41 -5.88 0.07 15.18
C GLY A 41 -5.71 1.28 14.25
N ARG A 42 -5.34 2.47 14.75
CA ARG A 42 -5.09 3.64 13.90
C ARG A 42 -3.79 3.47 13.14
N ARG A 43 -3.77 3.94 11.89
CA ARG A 43 -2.57 4.00 11.06
C ARG A 43 -1.89 5.35 11.13
N VAL A 44 -0.57 5.33 11.06
CA VAL A 44 0.30 6.51 10.92
C VAL A 44 1.15 6.29 9.68
N LEU A 45 1.09 7.22 8.73
CA LEU A 45 1.95 7.22 7.55
C LEU A 45 3.39 7.47 7.99
N LEU A 46 4.34 6.70 7.46
CA LEU A 46 5.77 6.94 7.61
C LEU A 46 6.26 7.73 6.39
N PRO A 47 6.37 9.07 6.47
CA PRO A 47 6.57 9.94 5.30
C PRO A 47 7.96 9.85 4.66
N ASN A 48 8.88 9.10 5.27
CA ASN A 48 10.23 8.88 4.75
C ASN A 48 10.44 7.43 4.28
N LEU A 49 9.37 6.63 4.23
CA LEU A 49 9.38 5.25 3.76
C LEU A 49 8.35 5.13 2.64
N ASP A 50 8.76 5.57 1.46
CA ASP A 50 7.98 5.48 0.22
C ASP A 50 8.91 5.21 -0.97
N ASP A 51 8.33 4.83 -2.11
CA ASP A 51 9.09 4.48 -3.31
C ASP A 51 9.72 5.67 -4.05
N THR A 52 9.38 6.90 -3.66
CA THR A 52 10.01 8.10 -4.21
C THR A 52 11.31 8.44 -3.48
N GLN A 53 11.43 8.06 -2.21
CA GLN A 53 12.64 8.23 -1.41
C GLN A 53 13.56 7.00 -1.43
N LEU A 54 12.96 5.81 -1.44
CA LEU A 54 13.66 4.53 -1.47
C LEU A 54 13.29 3.84 -2.79
N GLY A 55 14.27 3.36 -3.55
CA GLY A 55 13.97 2.63 -4.79
C GLY A 55 13.10 1.39 -4.54
N GLU A 56 12.55 0.82 -5.61
CA GLU A 56 11.63 -0.33 -5.56
C GLU A 56 12.21 -1.54 -4.79
N GLU A 57 13.54 -1.72 -4.80
CA GLU A 57 14.23 -2.78 -4.06
C GLU A 57 14.57 -2.41 -2.60
N GLU A 58 14.75 -1.12 -2.31
CA GLU A 58 15.15 -0.62 -0.99
C GLU A 58 13.97 -0.52 -0.05
N LEU A 59 12.81 -0.09 -0.57
CA LEU A 59 11.61 0.04 0.23
C LEU A 59 11.20 -1.28 0.93
N PRO A 60 11.14 -2.45 0.26
CA PRO A 60 10.86 -3.72 0.92
C PRO A 60 11.91 -4.12 1.95
N ARG A 61 13.19 -3.84 1.66
CA ARG A 61 14.33 -4.16 2.54
C ARG A 61 14.26 -3.35 3.84
N GLU A 62 14.07 -2.05 3.73
CA GLU A 62 13.92 -1.15 4.88
C GLU A 62 12.66 -1.46 5.68
N THR A 63 11.55 -1.76 5.00
CA THR A 63 10.32 -2.18 5.67
C THR A 63 10.53 -3.49 6.46
N ALA A 64 11.26 -4.45 5.90
CA ALA A 64 11.60 -5.70 6.58
C ALA A 64 12.50 -5.46 7.80
N ALA A 65 13.51 -4.58 7.68
CA ALA A 65 14.36 -4.20 8.80
C ALA A 65 13.57 -3.54 9.94
N LEU A 66 12.63 -2.64 9.62
CA LEU A 66 11.75 -2.02 10.62
C LEU A 66 10.82 -3.03 11.29
N ARG A 67 10.30 -4.00 10.55
CA ARG A 67 9.50 -5.10 11.13
C ARG A 67 10.33 -5.95 12.07
N GLN A 68 11.55 -6.29 11.70
CA GLN A 68 12.45 -7.02 12.58
C GLN A 68 12.74 -6.23 13.86
N LEU A 69 13.07 -4.94 13.73
CA LEU A 69 13.30 -4.07 14.88
C LEU A 69 12.07 -3.94 15.77
N LEU A 70 10.87 -3.92 15.19
CA LEU A 70 9.62 -3.95 15.94
C LEU A 70 9.53 -5.22 16.80
N GLU A 71 9.85 -6.39 16.24
CA GLU A 71 9.77 -7.65 17.01
C GLU A 71 10.83 -7.73 18.10
N GLU A 72 12.03 -7.21 17.85
CA GLU A 72 13.08 -7.09 18.88
C GLU A 72 12.67 -6.13 20.02
N ARG A 73 11.85 -5.12 19.71
CA ARG A 73 11.39 -4.10 20.66
C ARG A 73 10.03 -4.41 21.29
N ARG A 74 9.38 -5.52 20.90
CA ARG A 74 8.12 -5.93 21.52
C ARG A 74 8.33 -6.19 23.00
N ARG A 75 7.32 -5.80 23.78
CA ARG A 75 7.33 -6.08 25.21
C ARG A 75 7.12 -7.58 25.45
N PRO A 76 7.63 -8.14 26.56
CA PRO A 76 7.45 -9.56 26.88
C PRO A 76 5.99 -10.00 27.01
N ASP A 77 5.09 -9.08 27.38
CA ASP A 77 3.65 -9.29 27.52
C ASP A 77 2.87 -9.02 26.22
N TRP A 78 3.56 -8.73 25.13
CA TRP A 78 2.92 -8.51 23.85
C TRP A 78 2.20 -9.79 23.41
N SER A 79 0.92 -9.65 23.10
CA SER A 79 0.11 -10.71 22.50
C SER A 79 -0.72 -10.13 21.35
N PRO A 80 -1.00 -10.93 20.32
CA PRO A 80 -1.84 -10.47 19.22
C PRO A 80 -3.27 -10.17 19.69
N ASP A 81 -3.81 -9.02 19.30
CA ASP A 81 -5.20 -8.64 19.53
C ASP A 81 -6.03 -8.91 18.26
N ALA A 82 -6.89 -9.92 18.32
CA ALA A 82 -7.76 -10.32 17.22
C ALA A 82 -8.63 -9.17 16.67
N ARG A 83 -8.99 -8.17 17.51
CA ARG A 83 -9.73 -6.99 17.06
C ARG A 83 -8.88 -6.11 16.16
N VAL A 84 -7.62 -5.89 16.52
CA VAL A 84 -6.68 -5.09 15.74
C VAL A 84 -6.34 -5.81 14.44
N GLU A 85 -6.11 -7.12 14.49
CA GLU A 85 -5.87 -7.94 13.30
C GLU A 85 -7.06 -7.91 12.33
N ALA A 86 -8.29 -8.09 12.84
CA ALA A 86 -9.48 -7.98 12.01
C ALA A 86 -9.64 -6.58 11.41
N HIS A 87 -9.22 -5.52 12.13
CA HIS A 87 -9.22 -4.17 11.60
C HIS A 87 -8.22 -4.00 10.45
N ILE A 88 -6.99 -4.47 10.63
CA ILE A 88 -5.93 -4.46 9.62
C ILE A 88 -6.36 -5.27 8.38
N ALA A 89 -6.86 -6.49 8.57
CA ALA A 89 -7.31 -7.36 7.48
C ALA A 89 -8.48 -6.76 6.69
N ARG A 90 -9.47 -6.15 7.36
CA ARG A 90 -10.56 -5.42 6.68
C ARG A 90 -10.05 -4.25 5.86
N HIS A 91 -8.96 -3.63 6.30
CA HIS A 91 -8.36 -2.53 5.58
C HIS A 91 -7.60 -3.04 4.35
N GLU A 92 -6.74 -4.05 4.50
CA GLU A 92 -6.03 -4.69 3.39
C GLU A 92 -6.97 -5.23 2.33
N THR A 93 -8.06 -5.90 2.73
CA THR A 93 -9.08 -6.42 1.79
C THR A 93 -9.75 -5.31 0.99
N ARG A 94 -10.08 -4.16 1.59
CA ARG A 94 -10.63 -3.00 0.86
C ARG A 94 -9.67 -2.45 -0.17
N TYR A 95 -8.37 -2.45 0.11
CA TYR A 95 -7.35 -2.03 -0.86
C TYR A 95 -7.18 -3.07 -1.96
N ALA A 96 -6.99 -4.34 -1.61
CA ALA A 96 -6.86 -5.44 -2.57
C ALA A 96 -8.06 -5.54 -3.53
N GLN A 97 -9.28 -5.36 -3.01
CA GLN A 97 -10.50 -5.44 -3.81
C GLN A 97 -10.64 -4.27 -4.79
N ARG A 98 -10.10 -3.09 -4.46
CA ARG A 98 -10.10 -1.90 -5.33
C ARG A 98 -9.07 -2.00 -6.47
N TYR A 99 -8.00 -2.76 -6.28
CA TYR A 99 -7.00 -3.04 -7.33
C TYR A 99 -7.34 -4.26 -8.18
N ARG A 100 -7.99 -5.29 -7.62
CA ARG A 100 -8.37 -6.51 -8.37
C ARG A 100 -9.23 -6.24 -9.60
N THR A 101 -10.03 -5.18 -9.62
CA THR A 101 -10.84 -4.80 -10.79
C THR A 101 -10.02 -4.18 -11.93
N LEU A 102 -8.86 -3.59 -11.63
CA LEU A 102 -8.02 -2.91 -12.63
C LEU A 102 -6.87 -3.80 -13.13
N THR A 103 -6.38 -4.73 -12.30
CA THR A 103 -5.34 -5.71 -12.67
C THR A 103 -5.90 -7.08 -13.02
N SER A 104 -7.21 -7.24 -13.19
CA SER A 104 -7.73 -8.54 -13.64
C SER A 104 -7.24 -8.81 -15.07
N PRO A 105 -6.75 -10.04 -15.35
CA PRO A 105 -6.34 -10.40 -16.71
C PRO A 105 -7.48 -10.25 -17.72
N THR A 106 -8.73 -10.36 -17.26
CA THR A 106 -9.93 -10.08 -18.06
C THR A 106 -10.08 -8.62 -18.47
N PHE A 107 -9.71 -7.66 -17.62
CA PHE A 107 -9.75 -6.24 -17.98
C PHE A 107 -8.66 -5.90 -19.01
N ILE A 108 -7.45 -6.45 -18.83
CA ILE A 108 -6.32 -6.25 -19.76
C ILE A 108 -6.65 -6.81 -21.16
N THR A 109 -7.19 -8.03 -21.24
CA THR A 109 -7.53 -8.65 -22.54
C THR A 109 -8.64 -7.90 -23.26
N VAL A 110 -9.70 -7.50 -22.56
CA VAL A 110 -10.79 -6.71 -23.17
C VAL A 110 -10.29 -5.37 -23.69
N THR A 111 -9.47 -4.67 -22.91
CA THR A 111 -8.90 -3.36 -23.32
C THR A 111 -7.99 -3.53 -24.54
N ALA A 112 -7.11 -4.53 -24.55
CA ALA A 112 -6.24 -4.82 -25.68
C ALA A 112 -7.03 -5.15 -26.97
N VAL A 113 -8.11 -5.93 -26.85
CA VAL A 113 -8.99 -6.26 -27.99
C VAL A 113 -9.69 -5.01 -28.53
N ILE A 114 -10.19 -4.13 -27.66
CA ILE A 114 -10.84 -2.88 -28.09
C ILE A 114 -9.84 -1.98 -28.84
N VAL A 115 -8.63 -1.81 -28.30
CA VAL A 115 -7.56 -1.02 -28.96
C VAL A 115 -7.21 -1.62 -30.32
N LEU A 116 -7.08 -2.94 -30.41
CA LEU A 116 -6.81 -3.63 -31.67
C LEU A 116 -7.92 -3.39 -32.71
N VAL A 117 -9.19 -3.50 -32.31
CA VAL A 117 -10.34 -3.25 -33.20
C VAL A 117 -10.34 -1.81 -33.72
N VAL A 118 -10.03 -0.83 -32.85
CA VAL A 118 -9.94 0.58 -33.25
C VAL A 118 -8.80 0.80 -34.25
N ILE A 119 -7.62 0.20 -34.03
CA ILE A 119 -6.50 0.29 -34.97
C ILE A 119 -6.90 -0.29 -36.32
N ILE A 120 -7.51 -1.48 -36.34
CA ILE A 120 -7.97 -2.14 -37.57
C ILE A 120 -8.99 -1.27 -38.30
N ALA A 121 -9.98 -0.73 -37.60
CA ALA A 121 -10.99 0.15 -38.18
C ALA A 121 -10.38 1.43 -38.78
N CYS A 122 -9.41 2.04 -38.09
CA CYS A 122 -8.68 3.20 -38.61
C CYS A 122 -7.84 2.86 -39.85
N THR A 123 -7.21 1.68 -39.90
CA THR A 123 -6.43 1.26 -41.07
C THR A 123 -7.27 0.89 -42.28
N ILE A 124 -8.54 0.51 -42.09
CA ILE A 124 -9.46 0.18 -43.19
C ILE A 124 -10.19 1.44 -43.69
N ALA A 125 -10.33 2.46 -42.83
CA ALA A 125 -11.00 3.71 -43.17
C ALA A 125 -10.09 4.74 -43.87
N PHE A 126 -8.78 4.47 -43.99
CA PHE A 126 -7.77 5.31 -44.64
C PHE A 126 -7.26 4.66 -45.92
#